data_AF-A0A9W9W195-F1
#
_entry.id   AF-A0A9W9W195-F1
#
_cell.length_a   1.000
_cell.length_b   1.000
_cell.length_c   1.000
_cell.angle_alpha   90.00
_cell.angle_beta   90.00
_cell.angle_gamma   90.00
#
_symmetry.space_group_name_H-M   'P 1'
#
loop_
_entity.id
_entity.type
_entity.pdbx_description
1 polymer ?
#
loop_
_entity_poly.entity_id
_entity_poly.type
_entity_poly.pdbx_seq_one_letter_code
_entity_poly.pdbx_strand_id
1 'polypeptide(L)'
;MYERKRDNGAAAGSVPPPLPPPPPPTPPPPPPEDLSSEVSPFVMKLKAAPPGYFFQLERPPPHTDSFAAPTGPYFFYGTLSDPAMLRDVLGLETEPQL
;
A
#
# COMPACT_ATOMS: atom_id res chain seq x y z
N MET A 1 37.40 28.39 -62.86
CA MET A 1 36.17 28.12 -62.09
C MET A 1 36.38 26.82 -61.33
N TYR A 2 36.53 26.96 -60.00
CA TYR A 2 36.41 25.96 -58.90
C TYR A 2 37.39 24.77 -58.88
N GLU A 3 38.49 24.90 -58.13
CA GLU A 3 38.69 24.51 -56.72
C GLU A 3 38.89 23.00 -56.49
N ARG A 4 40.16 22.62 -56.34
CA ARG A 4 40.61 21.34 -55.79
C ARG A 4 40.38 21.40 -54.29
N LYS A 5 39.36 20.72 -53.78
CA LYS A 5 39.14 20.59 -52.33
C LYS A 5 39.09 19.12 -51.93
N ARG A 6 40.29 18.55 -51.76
CA ARG A 6 40.48 17.35 -50.94
C ARG A 6 40.81 17.85 -49.55
N ASP A 7 39.79 18.06 -48.72
CA ASP A 7 40.04 18.26 -47.30
C ASP A 7 40.32 16.88 -46.69
N ASN A 8 41.61 16.59 -46.56
CA ASN A 8 42.12 15.69 -45.53
C ASN A 8 41.83 16.35 -44.18
N GLY A 9 40.60 16.19 -43.69
CA GLY A 9 40.21 16.54 -42.33
C GLY A 9 40.74 15.48 -41.38
N ALA A 10 41.87 15.81 -40.75
CA ALA A 10 42.49 15.02 -39.70
C ALA A 10 41.47 14.54 -38.67
N ALA A 11 41.63 13.28 -38.25
CA ALA A 11 40.96 12.72 -37.10
C ALA A 11 41.34 13.52 -35.83
N ALA A 12 40.54 14.52 -35.48
CA ALA A 12 40.53 15.07 -34.13
C ALA A 12 39.61 14.16 -33.31
N GLY A 13 40.22 13.23 -32.57
CA GLY A 13 39.51 12.45 -31.56
C GLY A 13 38.83 13.41 -30.59
N SER A 14 37.49 13.46 -30.65
CA SER A 14 36.70 14.19 -29.66
C SER A 14 36.82 13.43 -28.34
N VAL A 15 37.63 13.96 -27.42
CA VAL A 15 37.72 13.43 -26.06
C VAL A 15 36.38 13.73 -25.38
N PRO A 16 35.68 12.74 -24.82
CA PRO A 16 34.43 13.01 -24.10
C PRO A 16 34.70 13.92 -22.90
N PRO A 17 33.78 14.84 -22.56
CA PRO A 17 33.93 15.69 -21.39
C PRO A 17 34.02 14.83 -20.11
N PRO A 18 34.77 15.28 -19.10
CA PRO A 18 34.86 14.56 -17.83
C PRO A 18 33.47 14.46 -17.18
N LEU A 19 33.19 13.29 -16.60
CA LEU A 19 31.95 13.06 -15.86
C LEU A 19 31.88 14.00 -14.64
N PRO A 20 30.67 14.47 -14.27
CA PRO A 20 30.50 15.24 -13.04
C PRO A 20 30.85 14.39 -11.81
N PRO A 21 31.29 15.02 -10.71
CA PRO A 21 31.56 14.30 -9.47
C PRO A 21 30.29 13.62 -8.95
N PRO A 22 30.42 12.46 -8.28
CA PRO A 22 29.29 11.78 -7.68
C PRO A 22 28.62 12.68 -6.62
N PRO A 23 27.29 12.58 -6.46
CA PRO A 23 26.60 13.29 -5.39
C PRO A 23 27.11 12.81 -4.03
N PRO A 24 27.05 13.68 -2.99
CA PRO A 24 27.39 13.28 -1.64
C PRO A 24 26.48 12.12 -1.17
N PRO A 25 26.95 11.25 -0.27
CA PRO A 25 26.13 10.20 0.30
C PRO A 25 24.92 10.81 1.01
N THR A 26 23.74 10.27 0.76
CA THR A 26 22.52 10.66 1.48
C THR A 26 22.68 10.32 2.96
N PRO A 27 22.26 11.19 3.89
CA PRO A 27 22.23 10.84 5.31
C PRO A 27 21.32 9.62 5.52
N PRO A 28 21.61 8.78 6.53
CA PRO A 28 20.74 7.67 6.87
C PRO A 28 19.34 8.19 7.26
N PRO A 29 18.26 7.46 6.92
CA PRO A 29 16.92 7.82 7.35
C PRO A 29 16.84 7.83 8.89
N PRO A 30 15.98 8.70 9.47
CA PRO A 30 15.72 8.65 10.90
C PRO A 30 15.17 7.27 11.30
N PRO A 31 15.43 6.82 12.55
CA PRO A 31 14.83 5.59 13.05
C PRO A 31 13.30 5.67 12.99
N PRO A 32 12.59 4.55 12.78
CA PRO A 32 11.14 4.53 12.78
C PRO A 32 10.62 5.11 14.10
N GLU A 33 9.79 6.14 14.01
CA GLU A 33 9.06 6.62 15.17
C GLU A 33 8.10 5.52 15.61
N ASP A 34 8.25 5.08 16.86
CA ASP A 34 7.39 4.07 17.43
C ASP A 34 6.02 4.71 17.72
N LEU A 35 5.13 4.66 16.73
CA LEU A 35 3.76 5.18 16.83
C LEU A 35 2.96 4.51 17.96
N SER A 36 3.44 3.39 18.52
CA SER A 36 2.85 2.76 19.70
C SER A 36 3.17 3.50 21.01
N SER A 37 4.18 4.37 21.00
CA SER A 37 4.63 5.16 22.16
C SER A 37 3.92 6.53 22.29
N GLU A 38 3.20 6.97 21.25
CA GLU A 38 2.40 8.21 21.26
C GLU A 38 1.05 7.94 21.95
N VAL A 39 1.10 7.70 23.27
CA VAL A 39 -0.11 7.57 24.08
C VAL A 39 -0.72 8.96 24.23
N SER A 40 -1.70 9.28 23.38
CA SER A 40 -2.46 10.54 23.45
C SER A 40 -2.81 10.89 24.91
N PRO A 41 -2.72 12.18 25.32
CA PRO A 41 -3.08 12.62 26.67
C PRO A 41 -4.48 12.14 27.10
N PHE A 42 -5.38 11.93 26.15
CA PHE A 42 -6.70 11.37 26.39
C PHE A 42 -6.64 9.91 26.86
N VAL A 43 -5.82 9.07 26.21
CA VAL A 43 -5.61 7.66 26.58
C VAL A 43 -4.91 7.56 27.95
N MET A 44 -4.00 8.49 28.28
CA MET A 44 -3.42 8.56 29.63
C MET A 44 -4.49 8.84 30.70
N LYS A 45 -5.38 9.81 30.46
CA LYS A 45 -6.48 10.14 31.38
C LYS A 45 -7.49 8.99 31.52
N LEU A 46 -7.77 8.27 30.45
CA LEU A 46 -8.64 7.07 30.49
C LEU A 46 -8.01 5.94 31.31
N LYS A 47 -6.70 5.70 31.19
CA LYS A 47 -6.01 4.66 31.98
C LYS A 47 -5.93 4.99 33.48
N ALA A 48 -5.85 6.27 33.83
CA ALA A 48 -5.82 6.73 35.22
C ALA A 48 -7.21 6.84 35.86
N ALA A 49 -8.29 6.64 35.09
CA ALA A 49 -9.65 6.82 35.57
C ALA A 49 -10.09 5.67 36.51
N PRO A 50 -10.89 5.97 37.55
CA PRO A 50 -11.48 4.94 38.40
C PRO A 50 -12.39 3.97 37.62
N PRO A 51 -12.58 2.73 38.10
CA PRO A 51 -13.57 1.80 37.53
C PRO A 51 -14.95 2.47 37.49
N GLY A 52 -15.63 2.41 36.34
CA GLY A 52 -16.94 3.03 36.14
C GLY A 52 -16.92 4.53 35.77
N TYR A 53 -15.74 5.12 35.55
CA TYR A 53 -15.65 6.51 35.05
C TYR A 53 -16.24 6.70 33.64
N PHE A 54 -16.19 5.66 32.81
CA PHE A 54 -16.82 5.62 31.50
C PHE A 54 -17.95 4.60 31.47
N PHE A 55 -18.95 4.86 30.63
CA PHE A 55 -20.05 3.93 30.40
C PHE A 55 -19.48 2.60 29.88
N GLN A 56 -19.57 1.55 30.69
CA GLN A 56 -19.29 0.19 30.28
C GLN A 56 -20.63 -0.50 30.00
N LEU A 57 -20.80 -0.94 28.76
CA LEU A 57 -21.88 -1.86 28.43
C LEU A 57 -21.72 -3.12 29.28
N GLU A 58 -22.78 -3.47 30.03
CA GLU A 58 -22.87 -4.71 30.83
C GLU A 58 -22.58 -5.95 29.98
N ARG A 59 -22.90 -5.87 28.69
CA ARG A 59 -22.60 -6.89 27.69
C ARG A 59 -21.88 -6.22 26.53
N PRO A 60 -20.55 -6.38 26.40
CA PRO A 60 -19.84 -5.94 25.21
C PRO A 60 -20.52 -6.55 23.99
N PRO A 61 -20.71 -5.78 22.89
CA PRO A 61 -21.19 -6.38 21.66
C PRO A 61 -20.24 -7.52 21.29
N PRO A 62 -20.78 -8.65 20.78
CA PRO A 62 -19.93 -9.72 20.28
C PRO A 62 -18.97 -9.12 19.25
N HIS A 63 -17.72 -9.59 19.27
CA HIS A 63 -16.73 -9.14 18.30
C HIS A 63 -17.21 -9.55 16.90
N THR A 64 -17.78 -8.61 16.15
CA THR A 64 -18.23 -8.82 14.79
C THR A 64 -17.07 -8.50 13.86
N ASP A 65 -16.64 -9.48 13.07
CA ASP A 65 -15.74 -9.21 11.96
C ASP A 65 -16.42 -8.21 11.01
N SER A 66 -15.79 -7.05 10.82
CA SER A 66 -16.34 -5.98 9.98
C SER A 66 -16.27 -6.32 8.49
N PHE A 67 -15.49 -7.33 8.13
CA PHE A 67 -15.38 -7.86 6.77
C PHE A 67 -16.26 -9.09 6.54
N ALA A 68 -16.89 -9.62 7.59
CA ALA A 68 -17.84 -10.72 7.42
C ALA A 68 -19.01 -10.25 6.57
N ALA A 69 -19.23 -10.96 5.46
CA ALA A 69 -20.40 -10.72 4.62
C ALA A 69 -21.67 -10.93 5.47
N PRO A 70 -22.66 -10.01 5.39
CA PRO A 70 -23.93 -10.18 6.07
C PRO A 70 -24.53 -11.57 5.78
N THR A 71 -24.90 -12.33 6.79
CA THR A 71 -25.58 -13.61 6.56
C THR A 71 -27.01 -13.35 6.07
N GLY A 72 -27.37 -13.86 4.90
CA GLY A 72 -28.71 -13.68 4.31
C GLY A 72 -28.80 -14.19 2.87
N PRO A 73 -30.00 -14.10 2.25
CA PRO A 73 -30.18 -14.47 0.85
C PRO A 73 -29.47 -13.47 -0.07
N TYR A 74 -28.68 -13.98 -1.01
CA TYR A 74 -28.00 -13.20 -2.03
C TYR A 74 -28.59 -13.50 -3.41
N PHE A 75 -28.88 -12.45 -4.16
CA PHE A 75 -29.32 -12.57 -5.54
C PHE A 75 -28.15 -12.24 -6.46
N PHE A 76 -27.76 -13.20 -7.30
CA PHE A 76 -26.67 -13.05 -8.25
C PHE A 76 -27.21 -12.89 -9.68
N TYR A 77 -26.62 -11.98 -10.45
CA TYR A 77 -27.06 -11.66 -11.81
C TYR A 77 -25.88 -11.65 -12.79
N GLY A 78 -26.18 -11.83 -14.07
CA GLY A 78 -25.21 -11.78 -15.15
C GLY A 78 -24.19 -12.91 -15.06
N THR A 79 -22.90 -12.58 -15.06
CA THR A 79 -21.81 -13.56 -14.98
C THR A 79 -21.70 -14.23 -13.60
N LEU A 80 -22.17 -13.57 -12.54
CA LEU A 80 -22.19 -14.13 -11.19
C LEU A 80 -23.34 -15.13 -10.97
N SER A 81 -24.24 -15.30 -11.94
CA SER A 81 -25.24 -16.37 -11.90
C SER A 81 -24.64 -17.75 -12.22
N ASP A 82 -23.38 -17.81 -12.66
CA ASP A 82 -22.65 -19.07 -12.84
C ASP A 82 -22.04 -19.54 -11.50
N PRO A 83 -22.43 -20.72 -10.98
CA PRO A 83 -21.86 -21.30 -9.77
C PRO A 83 -20.34 -21.46 -9.80
N ALA A 84 -19.75 -21.76 -10.96
CA ALA A 84 -18.30 -21.92 -11.08
C ALA A 84 -17.57 -20.58 -10.86
N MET A 85 -18.13 -19.49 -11.38
CA MET A 85 -17.62 -18.13 -11.16
C MET A 85 -17.76 -17.71 -9.70
N LEU A 86 -18.89 -18.03 -9.06
CA LEU A 86 -19.09 -17.75 -7.64
C LEU A 86 -18.11 -18.50 -6.76
N ARG A 87 -17.84 -19.76 -7.08
CA ARG A 87 -16.85 -20.58 -6.37
C ARG A 87 -15.48 -19.91 -6.39
N ASP A 88 -15.03 -19.43 -7.55
CA ASP A 88 -13.72 -18.80 -7.69
C ASP A 88 -13.64 -17.46 -6.93
N VAL A 89 -14.65 -16.59 -7.09
CA VAL A 89 -14.67 -15.27 -6.44
C VAL A 89 -14.80 -15.36 -4.92
N LEU A 90 -15.59 -16.31 -4.41
CA LEU A 90 -15.83 -16.50 -2.98
C LEU A 90 -14.82 -17.48 -2.34
N GLY A 91 -13.93 -18.10 -3.13
CA GLY A 91 -12.97 -19.08 -2.65
C GLY A 91 -13.62 -20.34 -2.06
N LEU A 92 -14.74 -20.79 -2.62
CA LEU A 92 -15.46 -21.96 -2.10
C LEU A 92 -14.80 -23.27 -2.55
N GLU A 93 -14.77 -24.27 -1.65
CA GLU A 93 -14.25 -25.60 -2.00
C GLU A 93 -15.12 -26.32 -3.03
N THR A 94 -16.45 -26.10 -2.98
CA THR A 94 -17.45 -26.71 -3.85
C THR A 94 -18.29 -25.66 -4.57
N GLU A 95 -18.88 -26.03 -5.70
CA GLU A 95 -19.83 -25.16 -6.41
C GLU A 95 -21.10 -24.92 -5.57
N PRO A 96 -21.53 -23.67 -5.41
CA PRO A 96 -22.75 -23.34 -4.69
C PRO A 96 -24.00 -23.74 -5.49
N GLN A 97 -25.04 -24.21 -4.79
CA GLN A 97 -26.36 -24.44 -5.40
C GLN A 97 -27.17 -23.14 -5.31
N LEU A 98 -27.59 -22.62 -6.46
CA LEU A 98 -28.35 -21.37 -6.61
C LEU A 98 -29.85 -21.63 -6.78
#